data_AF-A0A841EJ95-F1
#
_entry.id   AF-A0A841EJ95-F1
#
_cell.length_a   1.000
_cell.length_b   1.000
_cell.length_c   1.000
_cell.angle_alpha   90.00
_cell.angle_beta   90.00
_cell.angle_gamma   90.00
#
_symmetry.space_group_name_H-M   'P 1'
#
loop_
_entity.id
_entity.type
_entity.pdbx_description
1 polymer ?
#
loop_
_entity_poly.entity_id
_entity_poly.type
_entity_poly.pdbx_seq_one_letter_code
_entity_poly.pdbx_strand_id
1 'polypeptide(L)'
;MFQLLTPTTMSLVKVIVSFSRLRDDDLDTKSQVIINSLTGNADFPNPVPTLAEIAASREAYVDALTANETGGKQETLRKNLARKDLEKQLGLLGLYVQANSKESELIALSSGFDIQKNRAPIGILAKPNNFKVENGPLAGSLQASLDKIDGAKSYLFEITKTPVTEDSIWKTEL
;
A
#
# COMPACT_ATOMS: atom_id res chain seq x y z
N MET A 1 -11.01 -19.57 -38.56
CA MET A 1 -10.73 -18.26 -37.94
C MET A 1 -10.94 -18.43 -36.43
N PHE A 2 -9.88 -18.63 -35.66
CA PHE A 2 -9.96 -18.80 -34.21
C PHE A 2 -9.89 -17.41 -33.57
N GLN A 3 -11.01 -16.94 -33.00
CA GLN A 3 -10.99 -15.77 -32.12
C GLN A 3 -10.27 -16.18 -30.83
N LEU A 4 -9.09 -15.60 -30.61
CA LEU A 4 -8.42 -15.67 -29.31
C LEU A 4 -9.30 -14.92 -28.31
N LEU A 5 -9.88 -15.66 -27.35
CA LEU A 5 -10.43 -15.04 -26.14
C LEU A 5 -9.27 -14.30 -25.46
N THR A 6 -9.32 -12.98 -25.47
CA THR A 6 -8.47 -12.18 -24.59
C THR A 6 -8.78 -12.59 -23.16
N PRO A 7 -7.81 -12.97 -22.33
CA PRO A 7 -8.07 -13.24 -20.94
C PRO A 7 -8.64 -11.96 -20.33
N THR A 8 -9.91 -11.98 -19.94
CA THR A 8 -10.48 -10.96 -19.07
C THR A 8 -9.63 -11.00 -17.81
N THR A 9 -8.73 -10.04 -17.65
CA THR A 9 -7.99 -9.88 -16.42
C THR A 9 -9.01 -9.57 -15.33
N MET A 10 -9.33 -10.56 -14.49
CA MET A 10 -10.15 -10.40 -13.29
C MET A 10 -9.51 -9.29 -12.43
N SER A 11 -10.04 -8.08 -12.51
CA SER A 11 -9.54 -6.95 -11.73
C SER A 11 -10.23 -6.99 -10.37
N LEU A 12 -9.61 -7.70 -9.43
CA LEU A 12 -10.08 -7.70 -8.05
C LEU A 12 -9.96 -6.29 -7.47
N VAL A 13 -11.10 -5.71 -7.10
CA VAL A 13 -11.16 -4.46 -6.33
C VAL A 13 -10.51 -4.72 -4.98
N LYS A 14 -9.40 -4.04 -4.72
CA LYS A 14 -8.68 -4.14 -3.45
C LYS A 14 -9.12 -3.00 -2.55
N VAL A 15 -9.68 -3.31 -1.39
CA VAL A 15 -9.93 -2.33 -0.34
C VAL A 15 -8.74 -2.25 0.62
N ILE A 16 -8.53 -1.10 1.26
CA ILE A 16 -7.48 -0.90 2.25
C ILE A 16 -7.89 -1.60 3.55
N VAL A 17 -7.15 -2.65 3.93
CA VAL A 17 -7.39 -3.48 5.13
C VAL A 17 -6.37 -3.26 6.25
N SER A 18 -5.41 -2.34 6.04
CA SER A 18 -4.37 -2.02 7.02
C SER A 18 -4.67 -0.68 7.67
N PHE A 19 -4.89 -0.72 8.98
CA PHE A 19 -5.28 0.44 9.79
C PHE A 19 -4.17 0.90 10.76
N SER A 20 -3.01 0.24 10.73
CA SER A 20 -1.90 0.48 11.66
C SER A 20 -1.28 1.89 11.59
N ARG A 21 -1.54 2.62 10.51
CA ARG A 21 -1.06 4.00 10.30
C ARG A 21 -2.07 5.07 10.75
N LEU A 22 -3.30 4.69 11.10
CA LEU A 22 -4.30 5.63 11.59
C LEU A 22 -3.97 6.07 13.02
N ARG A 23 -4.20 7.35 13.34
CA ARG A 23 -4.18 7.82 14.73
C ARG A 23 -5.34 7.19 15.50
N ASP A 24 -5.32 7.29 16.82
CA ASP A 24 -6.32 6.65 17.67
C ASP A 24 -7.76 7.14 17.34
N ASP A 25 -7.96 8.47 17.28
CA ASP A 25 -9.25 9.08 16.92
C ASP A 25 -9.68 8.76 15.47
N ASP A 26 -8.70 8.69 14.55
CA ASP A 26 -8.94 8.37 13.15
C ASP A 26 -9.41 6.92 12.99
N LEU A 27 -8.84 5.99 13.78
CA LEU A 27 -9.23 4.59 13.80
C LEU A 27 -10.67 4.45 14.32
N ASP A 28 -10.99 5.13 15.42
CA ASP A 28 -12.34 5.10 15.98
C ASP A 28 -13.39 5.63 14.99
N THR A 29 -13.11 6.80 14.42
CA THR A 29 -13.99 7.45 13.43
C THR A 29 -14.17 6.56 12.20
N LYS A 30 -13.08 5.99 11.65
CA LYS A 30 -13.14 5.13 10.48
C LYS A 30 -13.95 3.85 10.76
N SER A 31 -13.78 3.28 11.95
CA SER A 31 -14.55 2.10 12.39
C SER A 31 -16.05 2.39 12.43
N GLN A 32 -16.43 3.55 13.00
CA GLN A 32 -17.83 3.97 13.05
C GLN A 32 -18.41 4.19 11.64
N VAL A 33 -17.66 4.80 10.73
CA VAL A 33 -18.08 5.01 9.34
C VAL A 33 -18.33 3.68 8.64
N ILE A 34 -17.46 2.69 8.82
CA ILE A 34 -17.62 1.35 8.23
C ILE A 34 -18.89 0.67 8.79
N ILE A 35 -19.10 0.69 10.11
CA ILE A 35 -20.31 0.11 10.73
C ILE A 35 -21.57 0.77 10.16
N ASN A 36 -21.59 2.10 10.09
CA ASN A 36 -22.74 2.85 9.57
C ASN A 36 -23.00 2.54 8.09
N SER A 37 -21.95 2.42 7.29
CA SER A 37 -22.05 2.19 5.84
C SER A 37 -22.53 0.78 5.49
N LEU A 38 -22.22 -0.21 6.34
CA LEU A 38 -22.66 -1.59 6.17
C LEU A 38 -24.02 -1.87 6.83
N THR A 39 -24.47 -1.02 7.74
CA THR A 39 -25.78 -1.18 8.39
C THR A 39 -26.90 -0.97 7.37
N GLY A 40 -27.65 -2.04 7.09
CA GLY A 40 -28.73 -2.01 6.10
C GLY A 40 -28.26 -1.99 4.64
N ASN A 41 -26.97 -2.25 4.38
CA ASN A 41 -26.45 -2.30 3.03
C ASN A 41 -26.86 -3.62 2.34
N ALA A 42 -27.68 -3.51 1.28
CA ALA A 42 -28.19 -4.65 0.53
C ALA A 42 -27.12 -5.41 -0.27
N ASP A 43 -26.00 -4.77 -0.61
CA ASP A 43 -24.88 -5.42 -1.30
C ASP A 43 -24.08 -6.33 -0.36
N PHE A 44 -24.15 -6.08 0.95
CA PHE A 44 -23.44 -6.84 1.99
C PHE A 44 -24.40 -7.33 3.08
N PRO A 45 -25.34 -8.24 2.77
CA PRO A 45 -26.40 -8.64 3.70
C PRO A 45 -25.89 -9.42 4.92
N ASN A 46 -24.78 -10.15 4.78
CA ASN A 46 -24.24 -11.03 5.83
C ASN A 46 -22.75 -10.75 6.07
N PRO A 47 -22.39 -9.58 6.65
CA PRO A 47 -21.01 -9.23 6.90
C PRO A 47 -20.34 -10.22 7.86
N VAL A 48 -19.10 -10.60 7.53
CA VAL A 48 -18.26 -11.48 8.36
C VAL A 48 -16.92 -10.80 8.58
N PRO A 49 -16.51 -10.49 9.82
CA PRO A 49 -17.26 -10.61 11.09
C PRO A 49 -18.54 -9.77 11.12
N THR A 50 -19.46 -10.11 12.02
CA THR A 50 -20.75 -9.42 12.13
C THR A 50 -20.56 -7.98 12.62
N LEU A 51 -21.46 -7.07 12.24
CA LEU A 51 -21.37 -5.67 12.69
C LEU A 51 -21.45 -5.53 14.21
N ALA A 52 -22.14 -6.45 14.90
CA ALA A 52 -22.20 -6.50 16.35
C ALA A 52 -20.83 -6.82 16.98
N GLU A 53 -20.07 -7.76 16.39
CA GLU A 53 -18.71 -8.08 16.85
C GLU A 53 -17.77 -6.88 16.66
N ILE A 54 -17.83 -6.22 15.49
CA ILE A 54 -17.02 -5.03 15.22
C ILE A 54 -17.38 -3.89 16.19
N ALA A 55 -18.68 -3.68 16.44
CA ALA A 55 -19.14 -2.65 17.36
C ALA A 55 -18.64 -2.91 18.79
N ALA A 56 -18.68 -4.16 19.26
CA ALA A 56 -18.16 -4.55 20.56
C ALA A 56 -16.64 -4.36 20.66
N SER A 57 -15.88 -4.71 19.61
CA SER A 57 -14.42 -4.50 19.57
C SER A 57 -14.06 -3.01 19.55
N ARG A 58 -14.84 -2.20 18.83
CA ARG A 58 -14.71 -0.73 18.83
C ARG A 58 -14.98 -0.14 20.21
N GLU A 59 -16.08 -0.52 20.86
CA GLU A 59 -16.43 -0.05 22.21
C GLU A 59 -15.31 -0.40 23.22
N ALA A 60 -14.82 -1.65 23.19
CA ALA A 60 -13.70 -2.07 24.04
C ALA A 60 -12.41 -1.27 23.78
N TYR A 61 -12.17 -0.86 22.54
CA TYR A 61 -11.05 0.01 22.18
C TYR A 61 -11.23 1.44 22.70
N VAL A 62 -12.42 2.02 22.56
CA VAL A 62 -12.75 3.37 23.07
C VAL A 62 -12.63 3.40 24.60
N ASP A 63 -13.17 2.40 25.29
CA ASP A 63 -13.05 2.27 26.74
C ASP A 63 -11.59 2.20 27.19
N ALA A 64 -10.76 1.42 26.48
CA ALA A 64 -9.34 1.32 26.77
C ALA A 64 -8.56 2.59 26.43
N LEU A 65 -9.00 3.35 25.43
CA LEU A 65 -8.42 4.64 25.06
C LEU A 65 -8.68 5.67 26.17
N THR A 66 -9.93 5.77 26.66
CA THR A 66 -10.31 6.64 27.78
C THR A 66 -9.62 6.25 29.08
N ALA A 67 -9.52 4.95 29.39
CA ALA A 67 -8.81 4.49 30.59
C ALA A 67 -7.30 4.85 30.57
N ASN A 68 -6.71 4.97 29.38
CA ASN A 68 -5.30 5.31 29.21
C ASN A 68 -5.02 6.84 29.25
N GLU A 69 -6.00 7.69 29.57
CA GLU A 69 -5.81 9.16 29.66
C GLU A 69 -4.71 9.58 30.64
N THR A 70 -4.66 8.94 31.82
CA THR A 70 -3.64 9.25 32.84
C THR A 70 -2.27 8.67 32.47
N GLY A 71 -2.25 7.72 31.53
CA GLY A 71 -1.06 6.98 31.13
C GLY A 71 -0.64 5.94 32.16
N GLY A 72 -0.06 4.83 31.69
CA GLY A 72 0.43 3.75 32.53
C GLY A 72 0.82 2.54 31.71
N LYS A 73 1.82 1.76 32.14
CA LYS A 73 2.29 0.60 31.36
C LYS A 73 1.18 -0.43 31.11
N GLN A 74 0.32 -0.66 32.11
CA GLN A 74 -0.80 -1.59 32.00
C GLN A 74 -1.91 -1.06 31.09
N GLU A 75 -2.33 0.19 31.26
CA GLU A 75 -3.36 0.81 30.43
C GLU A 75 -2.92 0.98 28.97
N THR A 76 -1.66 1.34 28.75
CA THR A 76 -1.09 1.41 27.40
C THR A 76 -1.06 0.04 26.74
N LEU A 77 -0.73 -1.02 27.48
CA LEU A 77 -0.80 -2.39 26.96
C LEU A 77 -2.24 -2.79 26.64
N ARG A 78 -3.20 -2.51 27.53
CA ARG A 78 -4.63 -2.80 27.33
C ARG A 78 -5.16 -2.10 26.08
N LYS A 79 -4.87 -0.81 25.90
CA LYS A 79 -5.21 -0.04 24.69
C LYS A 79 -4.62 -0.67 23.43
N ASN A 80 -3.33 -1.01 23.45
CA ASN A 80 -2.66 -1.60 22.29
C ASN A 80 -3.22 -2.99 21.92
N LEU A 81 -3.63 -3.79 22.91
CA LEU A 81 -4.29 -5.06 22.69
C LEU A 81 -5.68 -4.88 22.07
N ALA A 82 -6.49 -3.97 22.62
CA ALA A 82 -7.81 -3.65 22.08
C ALA A 82 -7.72 -3.09 20.65
N ARG A 83 -6.74 -2.20 20.40
CA ARG A 83 -6.45 -1.67 19.07
C ARG A 83 -6.14 -2.79 18.08
N LYS A 84 -5.26 -3.72 18.45
CA LYS A 84 -4.89 -4.84 17.59
C LYS A 84 -6.08 -5.76 17.27
N ASP A 85 -6.97 -5.96 18.23
CA ASP A 85 -8.19 -6.74 18.00
C ASP A 85 -9.12 -6.03 17.01
N LEU A 86 -9.39 -4.74 17.21
CA LEU A 86 -10.20 -3.94 16.28
C LEU A 86 -9.61 -3.92 14.86
N GLU A 87 -8.31 -3.64 14.73
CA GLU A 87 -7.63 -3.66 13.42
C GLU A 87 -7.73 -5.03 12.75
N LYS A 88 -7.62 -6.12 13.50
CA LYS A 88 -7.79 -7.48 12.98
C LYS A 88 -9.22 -7.71 12.50
N GLN A 89 -10.21 -7.33 13.28
CA GLN A 89 -11.61 -7.51 12.92
C GLN A 89 -12.01 -6.69 11.69
N LEU A 90 -11.61 -5.43 11.62
CA LEU A 90 -11.79 -4.58 10.44
C LEU A 90 -11.07 -5.14 9.21
N GLY A 91 -9.86 -5.70 9.41
CA GLY A 91 -9.12 -6.36 8.34
C GLY A 91 -9.87 -7.56 7.77
N LEU A 92 -10.42 -8.42 8.63
CA LEU A 92 -11.25 -9.56 8.21
C LEU A 92 -12.51 -9.11 7.48
N LEU A 93 -13.20 -8.08 7.99
CA LEU A 93 -14.37 -7.51 7.34
C LEU A 93 -14.03 -6.93 5.95
N GLY A 94 -12.89 -6.25 5.83
CA GLY A 94 -12.43 -5.72 4.55
C GLY A 94 -12.13 -6.83 3.53
N LEU A 95 -11.62 -7.98 3.97
CA LEU A 95 -11.46 -9.15 3.10
C LEU A 95 -12.80 -9.73 2.65
N TYR A 96 -13.80 -9.78 3.55
CA TYR A 96 -15.16 -10.15 3.19
C TYR A 96 -15.73 -9.18 2.13
N VAL A 97 -15.56 -7.87 2.32
CA VAL A 97 -16.01 -6.85 1.34
C VAL A 97 -15.34 -7.06 -0.01
N GLN A 98 -14.02 -7.29 -0.06
CA GLN A 98 -13.32 -7.57 -1.32
C GLN A 98 -13.92 -8.79 -2.03
N ALA A 99 -14.13 -9.88 -1.31
CA ALA A 99 -14.67 -11.12 -1.87
C ALA A 99 -16.12 -10.97 -2.40
N ASN A 100 -16.92 -10.09 -1.79
CA ASN A 100 -18.34 -9.93 -2.12
C ASN A 100 -18.66 -8.70 -2.98
N SER A 101 -17.66 -7.89 -3.32
CA SER A 101 -17.82 -6.66 -4.13
C SER A 101 -18.12 -6.89 -5.62
N LYS A 102 -18.09 -8.14 -6.10
CA LYS A 102 -18.37 -8.52 -7.51
C LYS A 102 -17.58 -7.70 -8.54
N GLU A 103 -16.32 -7.36 -8.23
CA GLU A 103 -15.43 -6.54 -9.07
C GLU A 103 -15.93 -5.11 -9.34
N SER A 104 -16.94 -4.64 -8.60
CA SER A 104 -17.47 -3.28 -8.72
C SER A 104 -16.87 -2.38 -7.66
N GLU A 105 -16.09 -1.38 -8.10
CA GLU A 105 -15.56 -0.33 -7.22
C GLU A 105 -16.68 0.43 -6.52
N LEU A 106 -17.83 0.64 -7.20
CA LEU A 106 -18.97 1.32 -6.62
C LEU A 106 -19.59 0.53 -5.45
N ILE A 107 -19.73 -0.79 -5.61
CA ILE A 107 -20.22 -1.67 -4.54
C ILE A 107 -19.22 -1.68 -3.39
N ALA A 108 -17.92 -1.81 -3.68
CA ALA A 108 -16.89 -1.76 -2.64
C ALA A 108 -16.91 -0.43 -1.88
N LEU A 109 -17.09 0.72 -2.54
CA LEU A 109 -17.12 2.03 -1.90
C LEU A 109 -18.34 2.20 -0.97
N SER A 110 -19.47 1.54 -1.28
CA SER A 110 -20.65 1.55 -0.42
C SER A 110 -20.41 0.95 0.98
N SER A 111 -19.35 0.15 1.15
CA SER A 111 -18.99 -0.44 2.45
C SER A 111 -18.28 0.53 3.40
N GLY A 112 -17.93 1.74 2.95
CA GLY A 112 -17.15 2.72 3.72
C GLY A 112 -15.63 2.46 3.75
N PHE A 113 -15.16 1.37 3.15
CA PHE A 113 -13.73 1.12 2.96
C PHE A 113 -13.15 1.96 1.81
N ASP A 114 -11.89 2.36 1.97
CA ASP A 114 -11.16 3.05 0.89
C ASP A 114 -10.62 2.04 -0.11
N ILE A 115 -10.63 2.39 -1.40
CA ILE A 115 -10.13 1.54 -2.47
C ILE A 115 -8.63 1.80 -2.68
N GLN A 116 -7.86 0.72 -2.79
CA GLN A 116 -6.45 0.78 -3.12
C GLN A 116 -6.29 1.18 -4.59
N LYS A 117 -5.51 2.26 -4.82
CA LYS A 117 -5.20 2.71 -6.17
C LYS A 117 -4.52 1.61 -6.99
N ASN A 118 -5.05 1.33 -8.17
CA ASN A 118 -4.42 0.45 -9.15
C ASN A 118 -3.04 0.99 -9.55
N ARG A 119 -2.02 0.13 -9.52
CA ARG A 119 -0.67 0.50 -9.94
C ARG A 119 -0.65 0.63 -11.46
N ALA A 120 -0.38 1.82 -11.97
CA ALA A 120 -0.12 2.03 -13.38
C ALA A 120 1.37 1.79 -13.69
N PRO A 121 1.71 1.16 -14.83
CA PRO A 121 3.11 1.09 -15.26
C PRO A 121 3.64 2.51 -15.51
N ILE A 122 4.86 2.79 -15.04
CA ILE A 122 5.51 4.11 -15.14
C ILE A 122 5.84 4.46 -16.61
N GLY A 123 5.84 3.47 -17.51
CA GLY A 123 6.16 3.64 -18.92
C GLY A 123 7.66 3.54 -19.20
N ILE A 124 8.08 4.06 -20.36
CA ILE A 124 9.51 4.14 -20.73
C ILE A 124 10.17 5.18 -19.82
N LEU A 125 11.27 4.79 -19.16
CA LEU A 125 12.02 5.69 -18.29
C LEU A 125 12.59 6.87 -19.10
N ALA A 126 12.58 8.06 -18.49
CA ALA A 126 13.20 9.22 -19.10
C ALA A 126 14.72 9.02 -19.30
N LYS A 127 15.31 9.78 -20.22
CA LYS A 127 16.78 9.79 -20.39
C LYS A 127 17.45 10.35 -19.12
N PRO A 128 18.56 9.77 -18.64
CA PRO A 128 19.32 10.32 -17.53
C PRO A 128 19.81 11.74 -17.83
N ASN A 129 19.75 12.62 -16.83
CA ASN A 129 20.25 14.00 -16.89
C ASN A 129 21.43 14.18 -15.93
N ASN A 130 22.20 15.25 -16.16
CA ASN A 130 23.30 15.67 -15.28
C ASN A 130 24.34 14.58 -15.01
N PHE A 131 24.63 13.75 -16.02
CA PHE A 131 25.66 12.72 -15.91
C PHE A 131 27.04 13.36 -15.76
N LYS A 132 27.74 13.00 -14.68
CA LYS A 132 29.06 13.52 -14.32
C LYS A 132 29.98 12.38 -13.92
N VAL A 133 31.25 12.54 -14.23
CA VAL A 133 32.32 11.64 -13.81
C VAL A 133 33.41 12.48 -13.15
N GLU A 134 33.72 12.13 -11.91
CA GLU A 134 34.77 12.79 -11.11
C GLU A 134 35.80 11.74 -10.67
N ASN A 135 36.98 12.21 -10.23
CA ASN A 135 37.96 11.31 -9.62
C ASN A 135 37.38 10.78 -8.31
N GLY A 136 37.37 9.45 -8.18
CA GLY A 136 36.88 8.81 -6.97
C GLY A 136 37.83 8.99 -5.79
N PRO A 137 37.39 8.62 -4.58
CA PRO A 137 38.16 8.81 -3.35
C PRO A 137 39.43 7.95 -3.28
N LEU A 138 39.55 6.91 -4.12
CA LEU A 138 40.71 6.03 -4.20
C LEU A 138 41.51 6.34 -5.47
N ALA A 139 42.84 6.21 -5.39
CA ALA A 139 43.71 6.34 -6.55
C ALA A 139 43.32 5.32 -7.63
N GLY A 140 43.06 5.81 -8.84
CA GLY A 140 42.61 4.98 -9.97
C GLY A 140 41.10 4.68 -10.00
N SER A 141 40.31 5.23 -9.08
CA SER A 141 38.85 5.10 -9.10
C SER A 141 38.17 6.30 -9.78
N LEU A 142 37.01 6.05 -10.38
CA LEU A 142 36.13 7.06 -10.96
C LEU A 142 34.78 7.01 -10.25
N GLN A 143 34.20 8.18 -9.97
CA GLN A 143 32.87 8.31 -9.40
C GLN A 143 31.92 8.87 -10.45
N ALA A 144 31.00 8.02 -10.91
CA ALA A 144 29.91 8.42 -11.80
C ALA A 144 28.68 8.82 -11.00
N SER A 145 28.04 9.92 -11.39
CA SER A 145 26.79 10.40 -10.78
C SER A 145 25.82 10.91 -11.85
N LEU A 146 24.53 10.83 -11.55
CA LEU A 146 23.42 11.30 -12.39
C LEU A 146 22.23 11.69 -11.51
N ASP A 147 21.29 12.44 -12.06
CA ASP A 147 20.05 12.76 -11.36
C ASP A 147 19.12 11.53 -11.32
N LYS A 148 18.47 11.32 -10.17
CA LYS A 148 17.54 10.20 -9.99
C LYS A 148 16.35 10.32 -10.95
N ILE A 149 16.15 9.29 -11.76
CA ILE A 149 14.99 9.09 -12.63
C ILE A 149 13.88 8.42 -11.81
N ASP A 150 12.68 9.01 -11.83
CA ASP A 150 11.53 8.44 -11.14
C ASP A 150 11.18 7.06 -11.72
N GLY A 151 10.93 6.09 -10.85
CA GLY A 151 10.69 4.70 -11.24
C GLY A 151 11.90 3.87 -11.65
N ALA A 152 13.10 4.45 -11.78
CA ALA A 152 14.31 3.67 -12.09
C ALA A 152 14.77 2.85 -10.87
N LYS A 153 14.97 1.55 -11.06
CA LYS A 153 15.42 0.62 -9.99
C LYS A 153 16.94 0.50 -9.89
N SER A 154 17.64 0.68 -11.01
CA SER A 154 19.09 0.54 -11.10
C SER A 154 19.60 1.33 -12.31
N TYR A 155 20.88 1.65 -12.29
CA TYR A 155 21.60 2.26 -13.41
C TYR A 155 22.73 1.35 -13.82
N LEU A 156 23.02 1.29 -15.12
CA LEU A 156 24.16 0.60 -15.69
C LEU A 156 25.12 1.67 -16.21
N PHE A 157 26.36 1.66 -15.72
CA PHE A 157 27.41 2.55 -16.20
C PHE A 157 28.39 1.74 -17.05
N GLU A 158 28.75 2.29 -18.20
CA GLU A 158 29.69 1.67 -19.13
C GLU A 158 30.85 2.62 -19.41
N ILE A 159 32.05 2.08 -19.54
CA ILE A 159 33.27 2.84 -19.84
C ILE A 159 34.01 2.22 -21.03
N THR A 160 34.66 3.07 -21.82
CA THR A 160 35.55 2.66 -22.92
C THR A 160 36.79 3.57 -22.97
N LYS A 161 37.83 3.13 -23.66
CA LYS A 161 39.06 3.91 -23.85
C LYS A 161 38.87 4.98 -24.92
N THR A 162 39.44 6.16 -24.70
CA THR A 162 39.50 7.24 -25.69
C THR A 162 40.66 7.00 -26.68
N PRO A 163 40.50 7.25 -27.99
CA PRO A 163 39.31 7.78 -28.67
C PRO A 163 38.24 6.71 -28.93
N VAL A 164 36.97 7.12 -28.88
CA VAL A 164 35.83 6.26 -29.24
C VAL A 164 35.83 6.08 -30.76
N THR A 165 36.15 4.88 -31.20
CA THR A 165 36.06 4.42 -32.60
C THR A 165 34.86 3.47 -32.78
N GLU A 166 34.50 3.14 -34.02
CA GLU A 166 33.42 2.19 -34.33
C GLU A 166 33.65 0.79 -33.71
N ASP A 167 34.92 0.41 -33.48
CA ASP A 167 35.32 -0.85 -32.84
C ASP A 167 35.42 -0.78 -31.31
N SER A 168 34.93 0.29 -30.68
CA SER A 168 35.06 0.49 -29.23
C SER A 168 34.19 -0.48 -28.44
N ILE A 169 34.84 -1.29 -27.60
CA ILE A 169 34.18 -2.25 -26.71
C ILE A 169 33.86 -1.56 -25.38
N TRP A 170 32.58 -1.33 -25.12
CA TRP A 170 32.09 -0.82 -23.84
C TRP A 170 32.14 -1.92 -22.77
N LYS A 171 32.64 -1.56 -21.59
CA LYS A 171 32.71 -2.47 -20.44
C LYS A 171 31.87 -1.94 -19.31
N THR A 172 31.07 -2.82 -18.71
CA THR A 172 30.44 -2.59 -17.43
C THR A 172 31.42 -2.98 -16.33
N GLU A 173 31.81 -2.02 -15.49
CA GLU A 173 32.48 -2.33 -14.21
C GLU A 173 31.37 -2.42 -13.15
N LEU A 174 31.21 -3.60 -12.54
CA LEU A 174 30.30 -3.83 -11.40
C LEU A 174 31.01 -3.55 -10.09
#